data_AF-A0A1L5F4K4-F1
#
_entry.id   AF-A0A1L5F4K4-F1
#
_cell.length_a   1.000
_cell.length_b   1.000
_cell.length_c   1.000
_cell.angle_alpha   90.00
_cell.angle_beta   90.00
_cell.angle_gamma   90.00
#
_symmetry.space_group_name_H-M   'P 1'
#
loop_
_entity.id
_entity.type
_entity.pdbx_description
1 polymer ?
#
loop_
_entity_poly.entity_id
_entity_poly.type
_entity_poly.pdbx_seq_one_letter_code
_entity_poly.pdbx_strand_id
1 'polypeptide(L)'
;MKLTLKQKIFVDEYLVDLNATRAYKIAYPRCKKDETAAQAGNRLLRNVKVKDYIDKRMNDREKRTKITQDFVLKELYSIVSANGTDFAKVVEKSYMKPIYDGKGKK
;
A
#
# COMPACT_ATOMS: atom_id res chain seq x y z
N MET A 1 -30.98 3.81 11.83
CA MET A 1 -29.98 3.88 12.93
C MET A 1 -28.57 4.11 12.36
N LYS A 2 -27.84 5.12 12.83
CA LYS A 2 -26.54 5.63 12.33
C LYS A 2 -25.33 4.85 12.88
N LEU A 3 -24.18 4.89 12.19
CA LEU A 3 -22.91 4.32 12.67
C LEU A 3 -22.42 5.07 13.93
N THR A 4 -21.97 4.33 14.95
CA THR A 4 -21.42 4.92 16.18
C THR A 4 -19.99 5.46 15.97
N LEU A 5 -19.53 6.36 16.84
CA LEU A 5 -18.16 6.88 16.78
C LEU A 5 -17.11 5.76 16.89
N LYS A 6 -17.30 4.80 17.79
CA LYS A 6 -16.37 3.67 17.94
C LYS A 6 -16.31 2.79 16.70
N GLN A 7 -17.44 2.56 16.03
CA GLN A 7 -17.46 1.82 14.77
C GLN A 7 -16.74 2.58 13.64
N LYS A 8 -16.80 3.92 13.62
CA LYS A 8 -16.00 4.72 12.69
C LYS A 8 -14.51 4.56 12.96
N ILE A 9 -14.08 4.73 14.21
CA ILE A 9 -12.68 4.52 14.62
C ILE A 9 -12.22 3.11 14.24
N PHE A 10 -13.04 2.10 14.49
CA PHE A 10 -12.75 0.72 14.10
C PHE A 10 -12.49 0.60 12.58
N VAL A 11 -13.34 1.18 11.74
CA VAL A 11 -13.15 1.14 10.28
C VAL A 11 -11.92 1.93 9.85
N ASP A 12 -11.73 3.11 10.42
CA ASP A 12 -10.62 3.99 10.08
C ASP A 12 -9.28 3.32 10.41
N GLU A 13 -9.19 2.63 11.55
CA GLU A 13 -8.03 1.83 11.94
C GLU A 13 -7.90 0.55 11.11
N TYR A 14 -9.00 -0.16 10.86
CA TYR A 14 -8.98 -1.40 10.07
C TYR A 14 -8.43 -1.16 8.66
N LEU A 15 -8.76 -0.03 8.03
CA LEU A 15 -8.29 0.29 6.67
C LEU A 15 -6.80 0.65 6.57
N VAL A 16 -6.08 0.75 7.69
CA VAL A 16 -4.63 0.97 7.70
C VAL A 16 -3.87 -0.29 7.29
N ASP A 17 -4.25 -1.45 7.84
CA ASP A 17 -3.50 -2.71 7.73
C ASP A 17 -4.38 -3.96 7.60
N LEU A 18 -5.71 -3.79 7.51
CA LEU A 18 -6.72 -4.85 7.49
C LEU A 18 -6.66 -5.79 8.72
N ASN A 19 -6.15 -5.30 9.85
CA ASN A 19 -6.10 -6.06 11.09
C ASN A 19 -7.30 -5.74 12.00
N ALA A 20 -8.32 -6.61 11.98
CA ALA A 20 -9.54 -6.42 12.77
C ALA A 20 -9.30 -6.45 14.28
N THR A 21 -8.39 -7.29 14.77
CA THR A 21 -8.08 -7.41 16.21
C THR A 21 -7.45 -6.12 16.73
N ARG A 22 -6.44 -5.60 16.02
CA ARG A 22 -5.78 -4.34 16.37
C ARG A 22 -6.78 -3.17 16.31
N ALA A 23 -7.51 -3.04 15.21
CA ALA A 23 -8.50 -1.99 15.03
C ALA A 23 -9.58 -2.00 16.12
N TYR A 24 -10.04 -3.19 16.52
CA TYR A 24 -11.00 -3.34 17.61
C TYR A 24 -10.43 -2.87 18.95
N LYS A 25 -9.18 -3.22 19.27
CA LYS A 25 -8.53 -2.78 20.51
C LYS A 25 -8.36 -1.27 20.59
N ILE A 26 -8.10 -0.60 19.47
CA ILE A 26 -8.04 0.87 19.41
C ILE A 26 -9.44 1.48 19.62
N ALA A 27 -10.45 0.99 18.91
CA ALA A 27 -11.82 1.50 19.02
C ALA A 27 -12.51 1.19 20.36
N TYR A 28 -12.12 0.08 21.00
CA TYR A 28 -12.70 -0.44 22.24
C TYR A 28 -11.59 -0.76 23.27
N PRO A 29 -10.94 0.27 23.86
CA PRO A 29 -9.72 0.11 24.67
C PRO A 29 -9.90 -0.69 25.97
N ARG A 30 -11.15 -0.97 26.37
CA ARG A 30 -11.47 -1.86 27.50
C ARG A 30 -11.26 -3.34 27.16
N CYS A 31 -11.29 -3.72 25.88
CA CYS A 31 -11.01 -5.08 25.45
C CYS A 31 -9.49 -5.31 25.42
N LYS A 32 -8.96 -6.04 26.41
CA LYS A 32 -7.51 -6.32 26.51
C LYS A 32 -7.12 -7.64 25.85
N LYS A 33 -8.00 -8.64 25.91
CA LYS A 33 -7.77 -9.98 25.36
C LYS A 33 -7.89 -9.98 23.84
N ASP A 34 -6.91 -10.59 23.18
CA ASP A 34 -6.85 -10.63 21.71
C ASP A 34 -7.93 -11.53 21.13
N GLU A 35 -8.23 -12.68 21.74
CA GLU A 35 -9.29 -13.59 21.30
C GLU A 35 -10.66 -12.89 21.26
N THR A 36 -10.99 -12.15 22.32
CA THR A 36 -12.25 -11.39 22.40
C THR A 36 -12.28 -10.28 21.34
N ALA A 37 -11.17 -9.56 21.15
CA ALA A 37 -11.08 -8.50 20.15
C ALA A 37 -11.20 -9.06 18.72
N ALA A 38 -10.59 -10.22 18.45
CA ALA A 38 -10.66 -10.89 17.15
C ALA A 38 -12.10 -11.32 16.81
N GLN A 39 -12.79 -11.98 17.75
CA GLN A 39 -14.17 -12.41 17.56
C GLN A 39 -15.12 -11.20 17.36
N ALA A 40 -14.98 -10.17 18.19
CA ALA A 40 -15.82 -8.98 18.12
C ALA A 40 -15.53 -8.12 16.88
N GLY A 41 -14.26 -7.96 16.49
CA GLY A 41 -13.84 -7.30 15.26
C GLY A 41 -14.41 -7.99 14.02
N ASN A 42 -14.30 -9.31 13.95
CA ASN A 42 -14.89 -10.10 12.85
C ASN A 42 -16.42 -10.03 12.82
N ARG A 43 -17.08 -9.85 13.98
CA ARG A 43 -18.52 -9.58 14.03
C ARG A 43 -18.86 -8.18 13.50
N LEU A 44 -18.05 -7.17 13.80
CA LEU A 44 -18.24 -5.82 13.27
C LEU A 44 -18.09 -5.79 11.74
N LEU A 45 -17.12 -6.51 11.16
CA LEU A 45 -16.95 -6.58 9.71
C LEU A 45 -18.19 -7.14 8.97
N ARG A 46 -18.98 -7.99 9.62
CA ARG A 46 -20.24 -8.53 9.06
C ARG A 46 -21.43 -7.57 9.23
N ASN A 47 -21.29 -6.51 10.02
CA ASN A 47 -22.35 -5.53 10.19
C ASN A 47 -22.50 -4.71 8.91
N VAL A 48 -23.70 -4.73 8.31
CA VAL A 48 -24.00 -4.05 7.03
C VAL A 48 -23.53 -2.59 7.04
N LYS A 49 -23.77 -1.85 8.11
CA LYS A 49 -23.41 -0.42 8.17
C LYS A 49 -21.90 -0.19 8.27
N VAL A 50 -21.19 -1.10 8.94
CA VAL A 50 -19.72 -1.06 9.02
C VAL A 50 -19.15 -1.36 7.64
N LYS A 51 -19.70 -2.36 6.94
CA LYS A 51 -19.34 -2.69 5.56
C LYS A 51 -19.59 -1.51 4.61
N ASP A 52 -20.78 -0.91 4.64
CA ASP A 52 -21.11 0.26 3.82
C ASP A 52 -20.12 1.42 4.07
N TYR A 53 -19.68 1.60 5.32
CA TYR A 53 -18.71 2.64 5.67
C TYR A 53 -17.29 2.30 5.21
N ILE A 54 -16.89 1.01 5.24
CA ILE A 54 -15.64 0.53 4.64
C ILE A 54 -15.63 0.84 3.15
N ASP A 55 -16.68 0.46 2.43
CA ASP A 55 -16.82 0.65 0.98
C ASP A 55 -16.76 2.15 0.63
N LYS A 56 -17.47 2.98 1.40
CA LYS A 56 -17.39 4.44 1.26
C LYS A 56 -15.95 4.96 1.42
N ARG A 57 -15.25 4.55 2.47
CA ARG A 57 -13.89 5.04 2.76
C ARG A 57 -12.87 4.56 1.72
N MET A 58 -13.05 3.36 1.17
CA MET A 58 -12.25 2.85 0.05
C MET A 58 -12.48 3.69 -1.21
N ASN A 59 -13.73 3.99 -1.54
CA ASN A 59 -14.08 4.85 -2.68
C ASN A 59 -13.58 6.30 -2.50
N ASP A 60 -13.67 6.86 -1.30
CA ASP A 60 -13.15 8.19 -0.99
C ASP A 60 -11.62 8.24 -1.15
N ARG A 61 -10.92 7.16 -0.78
CA ARG A 61 -9.48 7.03 -1.00
C ARG A 61 -9.15 6.98 -2.49
N GLU A 62 -9.84 6.14 -3.26
CA GLU A 62 -9.66 6.03 -4.72
C GLU A 62 -9.86 7.38 -5.42
N LYS A 63 -10.95 8.09 -5.09
CA LYS A 63 -11.22 9.43 -5.65
C LYS A 63 -10.12 10.44 -5.31
N ARG A 64 -9.62 10.41 -4.06
CA ARG A 64 -8.58 11.34 -3.59
C ARG A 64 -7.23 11.06 -4.25
N THR A 65 -6.85 9.80 -4.39
CA THR A 65 -5.56 9.42 -4.98
C THR A 65 -5.60 9.37 -6.50
N LYS A 66 -6.79 9.24 -7.11
CA LYS A 66 -6.99 8.91 -8.52
C LYS A 66 -6.28 7.61 -8.93
N ILE A 67 -6.08 6.72 -7.96
CA ILE A 67 -5.40 5.43 -8.14
C ILE A 67 -6.43 4.34 -7.88
N THR A 68 -6.81 3.62 -8.93
CA THR A 68 -7.67 2.43 -8.86
C THR A 68 -6.82 1.18 -8.64
N GLN A 69 -7.46 0.08 -8.22
CA GLN A 69 -6.76 -1.21 -8.09
C GLN A 69 -6.21 -1.70 -9.44
N ASP A 70 -7.01 -1.57 -10.50
CA ASP A 70 -6.61 -1.94 -11.87
C ASP A 70 -5.40 -1.13 -12.36
N PHE A 71 -5.35 0.16 -12.02
CA PHE A 71 -4.19 1.00 -12.35
C PHE A 71 -2.92 0.47 -11.69
N VAL A 72 -2.97 0.12 -10.39
CA VAL A 72 -1.82 -0.44 -9.68
C VAL A 72 -1.37 -1.76 -10.32
N LEU A 73 -2.31 -2.65 -10.65
CA LEU A 73 -1.98 -3.93 -11.30
C LEU A 73 -1.33 -3.72 -12.68
N LYS A 74 -1.85 -2.77 -13.46
CA LYS A 74 -1.30 -2.42 -14.77
C LYS A 74 0.13 -1.89 -14.66
N GLU A 75 0.38 -0.94 -13.76
CA GLU A 75 1.71 -0.35 -13.57
C GLU A 75 2.71 -1.38 -13.03
N LEU A 76 2.32 -2.22 -12.08
CA LEU A 76 3.18 -3.30 -11.58
C LEU A 76 3.52 -4.30 -12.69
N TYR A 77 2.55 -4.67 -13.53
CA TYR A 77 2.81 -5.51 -14.68
C TYR A 77 3.79 -4.83 -15.64
N SER A 78 3.58 -3.56 -15.97
CA SER A 78 4.48 -2.79 -16.83
C SER A 78 5.92 -2.73 -16.31
N ILE A 79 6.11 -2.60 -14.99
CA ILE A 79 7.44 -2.63 -14.35
C ILE A 79 8.07 -4.02 -14.50
N VAL A 80 7.33 -5.08 -14.17
CA VAL A 80 7.85 -6.46 -14.18
C VAL A 80 8.09 -6.96 -15.61
N SER A 81 7.30 -6.49 -16.58
CA SER A 81 7.44 -6.84 -18.00
C SER A 81 8.40 -5.93 -18.77
N ALA A 82 8.97 -4.91 -18.13
CA ALA A 82 9.81 -3.93 -18.81
C ALA A 82 11.11 -4.58 -19.31
N ASN A 83 11.48 -4.35 -20.57
CA ASN A 83 12.77 -4.80 -21.08
C ASN A 83 13.80 -3.70 -20.87
N GLY A 84 14.94 -4.01 -20.25
CA GLY A 84 16.02 -3.04 -20.04
C GLY A 84 16.50 -2.37 -21.35
N THR A 85 16.38 -3.06 -22.48
CA THR A 85 16.72 -2.50 -23.81
C THR A 85 15.78 -1.38 -24.27
N ASP A 86 14.58 -1.28 -23.70
CA ASP A 86 13.63 -0.21 -24.03
C ASP A 86 14.11 1.15 -23.49
N PHE A 87 14.98 1.14 -22.47
CA PHE A 87 15.44 2.33 -21.77
C PHE A 87 16.92 2.64 -21.98
N ALA A 88 17.73 1.62 -22.25
CA ALA A 88 19.17 1.77 -22.40
C ALA A 88 19.72 0.91 -23.54
N LYS A 89 20.74 1.44 -24.22
CA LYS A 89 21.53 0.69 -25.21
C LYS A 89 22.92 0.44 -24.67
N VAL A 90 23.39 -0.80 -24.77
CA VAL A 90 24.79 -1.12 -24.54
C VAL A 90 25.61 -0.50 -25.66
N VAL A 91 26.59 0.33 -25.29
CA VAL A 91 27.57 0.88 -26.22
C VAL A 91 28.95 0.35 -25.84
N GLU A 92 29.59 -0.32 -26.79
CA GLU A 92 31.00 -0.66 -26.64
C GLU A 92 31.83 0.58 -26.94
N LYS A 93 32.63 1.03 -25.96
CA LYS A 93 33.62 2.07 -26.16
C LYS A 93 35.00 1.45 -26.00
N SER A 94 35.80 1.50 -27.06
CA SER A 94 37.22 1.16 -26.96
C SER A 94 37.92 2.20 -26.09
N TYR A 95 38.30 1.83 -24.87
CA TYR A 95 39.17 2.65 -24.05
C TYR A 95 40.62 2.43 -24.47
N MET A 96 41.21 3.38 -25.19
CA MET A 96 42.66 3.44 -25.32
C MET A 96 43.23 4.04 -24.03
N LYS A 97 44.02 3.25 -23.28
CA LYS A 97 44.76 3.79 -22.14
C LYS A 97 45.73 4.85 -22.68
N PRO A 98 45.65 6.11 -22.23
CA PRO A 98 46.62 7.11 -22.66
C PRO A 98 48.02 6.67 -22.26
N ILE A 99 48.91 6.60 -23.24
CA ILE A 99 50.33 6.33 -23.03
C ILE A 99 50.96 7.70 -22.78
N TYR A 100 51.45 7.92 -21.56
CA TYR A 100 52.15 9.15 -21.23
C TYR A 100 53.66 8.95 -21.42
N ASP A 101 54.33 9.99 -21.90
CA ASP A 101 55.79 10.02 -21.91
C ASP A 101 56.36 10.06 -20.47
N GLY A 102 57.66 9.83 -20.32
CA GLY A 102 58.35 9.90 -19.01
C GLY A 102 58.32 11.29 -18.33
N LYS A 103 57.68 12.29 -18.96
CA LYS A 103 57.45 13.64 -18.44
C LYS A 103 55.97 13.91 -18.15
N GLY A 104 55.10 12.89 -18.25
CA GLY A 104 53.67 12.99 -17.95
C GLY A 104 52.85 13.70 -19.03
N LYS A 105 53.39 13.91 -20.23
CA LYS A 105 52.61 14.42 -21.38
C LYS A 105 51.97 13.26 -22.13
N LYS A 106 50.73 13.49 -22.56
CA LYS A 106 49.88 12.52 -23.26
C LYS A 106 50.37 12.27 -24.68
#